data_AF-A0A1Y0XY55-F1
#
_entry.id   AF-A0A1Y0XY55-F1
#
_cell.length_a   1.000
_cell.length_b   1.000
_cell.length_c   1.000
_cell.angle_alpha   90.00
_cell.angle_beta   90.00
_cell.angle_gamma   90.00
#
_symmetry.space_group_name_H-M   'P 1'
#
loop_
_entity.id
_entity.type
_entity.pdbx_description
1 polymer ?
#
loop_
_entity_poly.entity_id
_entity_poly.type
_entity_poly.pdbx_seq_one_letter_code
_entity_poly.pdbx_strand_id
1 'polypeptide(L)'
;MMRRCSPLLPSFAFASILMSGIAPVAEASSSDDAQIRALKAEMAEMRREMMGQITHLKSQIAQNETRQKGPVSRRTARTTAQNGYKFPEKYADNDVDPNVKFGEQVPHKNILLNNGVGTPPSDRGMTTSWKDFKAATQQDENVHVGGMTIGFPKGRFTVASEDGAYGLSIGLAFHEDFGGFMGMSPRRGETKGDFSSFTENARRLRIPFTFRYKDWVANVTPDFGSGSADGSDGLYEANLNYTGLHNTILTVGYFQPRVTEEDSESSNDFEMMERPAITDIVRNIAAGDARFSVGGLHYEKRWWIAGYFTGQTFGNRAKDANIGDSQTGGTFRVAGRPYVSKDIDVHLGLSAISAFKVNDGTNGRTYTFKEAPEVNLTTTALLNTGALRNIGSVWSAGPELGFRWKKLVLKGEYYHIGVTRNQQQGGQSLPSLSFEGYYGAANYTLFGKPRMYNEKEGAFSAPGVEHEFDPAHGYWGALELSGRYSVADFDDTANSVRGGRQTVWSGGVNWYPNRHFRVMLDFNHFIVTRNSQAYNILGRDGNSVAARVQAAF
;
A
#
# COMPACT_ATOMS: atom_id res chain seq x y z
N MET A 1 -64.06 8.05 -29.25
CA MET A 1 -63.74 9.23 -30.08
C MET A 1 -62.70 10.04 -29.29
N MET A 2 -61.39 9.87 -29.58
CA MET A 2 -60.45 10.92 -30.08
C MET A 2 -60.59 12.28 -29.33
N ARG A 3 -59.55 12.96 -28.80
CA ARG A 3 -58.13 13.10 -29.20
C ARG A 3 -57.39 14.06 -28.22
N ARG A 4 -56.03 14.06 -28.27
CA ARG A 4 -55.00 15.05 -27.81
C ARG A 4 -54.52 14.94 -26.35
N CYS A 5 -53.23 15.06 -25.98
CA CYS A 5 -51.96 15.40 -26.65
C CYS A 5 -50.74 15.04 -25.75
N SER A 6 -49.64 14.52 -26.35
CA SER A 6 -48.16 14.69 -26.15
C SER A 6 -47.51 14.92 -24.75
N PRO A 7 -46.24 14.49 -24.43
CA PRO A 7 -45.02 14.75 -25.24
C PRO A 7 -43.81 13.77 -25.22
N LEU A 8 -42.96 13.94 -26.27
CA LEU A 8 -41.47 13.95 -26.36
C LEU A 8 -40.56 12.82 -25.80
N LEU A 9 -40.07 11.97 -26.74
CA LEU A 9 -38.69 11.48 -27.09
C LEU A 9 -37.46 11.69 -26.16
N PRO A 10 -36.30 10.97 -26.32
CA PRO A 10 -36.00 9.83 -27.21
C PRO A 10 -35.21 8.63 -26.60
N SER A 11 -35.29 7.50 -27.31
CA SER A 11 -34.50 6.28 -27.15
C SER A 11 -33.13 6.37 -27.84
N PHE A 12 -32.11 5.69 -27.30
CA PHE A 12 -30.96 5.20 -28.08
C PHE A 12 -30.60 3.78 -27.65
N ALA A 13 -30.83 2.84 -28.56
CA ALA A 13 -30.42 1.44 -28.47
C ALA A 13 -29.19 1.22 -29.37
N PHE A 14 -28.21 0.49 -28.84
CA PHE A 14 -26.97 0.09 -29.47
C PHE A 14 -27.22 -0.84 -30.67
N ALA A 15 -26.57 -0.57 -31.81
CA ALA A 15 -26.46 -1.48 -32.94
C ALA A 15 -24.97 -1.69 -33.31
N SER A 16 -24.58 -2.96 -33.37
CA SER A 16 -23.27 -3.47 -33.75
C SER A 16 -23.02 -3.35 -35.26
N ILE A 17 -21.81 -2.93 -35.66
CA ILE A 17 -21.28 -3.17 -37.01
C ILE A 17 -19.84 -3.69 -36.88
N LEU A 18 -19.65 -4.95 -37.29
CA LEU A 18 -18.37 -5.59 -37.61
C LEU A 18 -17.99 -5.21 -39.04
N MET A 19 -16.74 -4.77 -39.25
CA MET A 19 -16.14 -4.60 -40.58
C MET A 19 -14.97 -5.56 -40.76
N SER A 20 -15.07 -6.39 -41.80
CA SER A 20 -13.99 -7.13 -42.42
C SER A 20 -13.34 -6.29 -43.52
N GLY A 21 -12.01 -6.43 -43.70
CA GLY A 21 -11.29 -5.83 -44.84
C GLY A 21 -9.78 -6.11 -44.76
N ILE A 22 -9.29 -6.91 -45.71
CA ILE A 22 -7.89 -7.36 -45.88
C ILE A 22 -7.19 -6.45 -46.92
N ALA A 23 -6.00 -5.90 -46.57
CA ALA A 23 -4.81 -5.52 -47.38
C ALA A 23 -4.97 -4.47 -48.54
N PRO A 24 -3.93 -3.68 -48.95
CA PRO A 24 -2.51 -4.08 -49.07
C PRO A 24 -1.42 -3.07 -48.63
N VAL A 25 -0.19 -3.59 -48.65
CA VAL A 25 1.13 -2.96 -48.49
C VAL A 25 1.49 -2.11 -49.72
N ALA A 26 2.00 -0.89 -49.51
CA ALA A 26 3.19 -0.28 -50.17
C ALA A 26 3.14 1.25 -50.16
N GLU A 27 4.14 1.91 -49.57
CA GLU A 27 5.17 2.74 -50.24
C GLU A 27 5.93 3.56 -49.19
N ALA A 28 7.19 3.18 -48.98
CA ALA A 28 8.13 3.87 -48.12
C ALA A 28 8.68 5.12 -48.85
N SER A 29 8.62 6.26 -48.19
CA SER A 29 9.19 7.52 -48.70
C SER A 29 10.72 7.48 -48.61
N SER A 30 11.40 7.83 -49.70
CA SER A 30 12.86 7.84 -49.84
C SER A 30 13.57 8.96 -49.06
N SER A 31 12.86 9.67 -48.17
CA SER A 31 13.40 10.78 -47.38
C SER A 31 13.86 10.39 -45.97
N ASP A 32 13.31 9.31 -45.40
CA ASP A 32 13.68 8.82 -44.06
C ASP A 32 15.02 8.06 -44.06
N ASP A 33 15.35 7.39 -45.17
CA ASP A 33 16.54 6.54 -45.28
C ASP A 33 17.87 7.32 -45.29
N ALA A 34 17.83 8.58 -45.71
CA ALA A 34 18.96 9.49 -45.69
C ALA A 34 19.21 10.04 -44.27
N GLN A 35 18.14 10.41 -43.55
CA GLN A 35 18.22 10.87 -42.16
C GLN A 35 18.65 9.74 -41.21
N ILE A 36 18.15 8.52 -41.40
CA ILE A 36 18.57 7.35 -40.60
C ILE A 36 20.05 7.02 -40.84
N ARG A 37 20.57 7.20 -42.06
CA ARG A 37 22.00 7.03 -42.35
C ARG A 37 22.87 8.12 -41.73
N ALA A 38 22.43 9.37 -41.77
CA ALA A 38 23.14 10.48 -41.12
C ALA A 38 23.22 10.27 -39.60
N LEU A 39 22.11 9.88 -38.97
CA LEU A 39 22.05 9.61 -37.53
C LEU A 39 22.95 8.43 -37.12
N LYS A 40 23.01 7.37 -37.93
CA LYS A 40 23.92 6.23 -37.69
C LYS A 40 25.40 6.61 -37.84
N ALA A 41 25.73 7.51 -38.77
CA ALA A 41 27.09 8.02 -38.93
C ALA A 41 27.51 8.87 -37.73
N GLU A 42 26.62 9.75 -37.25
CA GLU A 42 26.85 10.60 -36.08
C GLU A 42 27.02 9.76 -34.79
N MET A 43 26.18 8.73 -34.60
CA MET A 43 26.34 7.80 -33.48
C MET A 43 27.64 6.99 -33.55
N ALA A 44 28.12 6.64 -34.75
CA ALA A 44 29.39 5.93 -34.92
C ALA A 44 30.60 6.84 -34.63
N GLU A 45 30.50 8.13 -34.92
CA GLU A 45 31.51 9.13 -34.58
C GLU A 45 31.55 9.39 -33.07
N MET A 46 30.39 9.59 -32.44
CA MET A 46 30.26 9.76 -30.99
C MET A 46 30.78 8.53 -30.23
N ARG A 47 30.59 7.32 -30.77
CA ARG A 47 31.14 6.09 -30.19
C ARG A 47 32.66 6.02 -30.28
N ARG A 48 33.26 6.53 -31.36
CA ARG A 48 34.73 6.61 -31.51
C ARG A 48 35.32 7.64 -30.55
N GLU A 49 34.67 8.79 -30.39
CA GLU A 49 35.11 9.83 -29.47
C GLU A 49 35.02 9.36 -28.00
N MET A 50 33.91 8.70 -27.62
CA MET A 50 33.74 8.10 -26.30
C MET A 50 34.78 7.00 -26.01
N MET A 51 35.13 6.17 -27.00
CA MET A 51 36.21 5.19 -26.85
C MET A 51 37.59 5.86 -26.69
N GLY A 52 37.82 6.99 -27.35
CA GLY A 52 39.03 7.82 -27.15
C GLY A 52 39.13 8.33 -25.71
N GLN A 53 38.03 8.83 -25.16
CA GLN A 53 37.97 9.31 -23.77
C GLN A 53 38.19 8.18 -22.76
N ILE A 54 37.63 6.99 -22.98
CA ILE A 54 37.85 5.81 -22.13
C ILE A 54 39.33 5.39 -22.17
N THR A 55 39.95 5.42 -23.34
CA THR A 55 41.39 5.08 -23.48
C THR A 55 42.27 6.11 -22.76
N HIS A 56 41.95 7.40 -22.88
CA HIS A 56 42.64 8.47 -22.18
C HIS A 56 42.49 8.34 -20.65
N LEU A 57 41.29 8.09 -20.14
CA LEU A 57 41.03 7.86 -18.72
C LEU A 57 41.78 6.64 -18.18
N LYS A 58 41.80 5.53 -18.93
CA LYS A 58 42.58 4.34 -18.55
C LYS A 58 44.07 4.64 -18.46
N SER A 59 44.62 5.45 -19.37
CA SER A 59 46.02 5.86 -19.33
C SER A 59 46.36 6.73 -18.12
N GLN A 60 45.45 7.64 -17.73
CA GLN A 60 45.63 8.47 -16.53
C GLN A 60 45.57 7.66 -15.24
N ILE A 61 44.69 6.65 -15.17
CA ILE A 61 44.60 5.76 -14.01
C ILE A 61 45.88 4.93 -13.87
N ALA A 62 46.41 4.37 -14.96
CA ALA A 62 47.66 3.62 -14.94
C ALA A 62 48.89 4.47 -14.55
N GLN A 63 48.91 5.74 -14.94
CA GLN A 63 49.95 6.69 -14.53
C GLN A 63 49.85 7.10 -13.05
N ASN A 64 48.64 7.16 -12.49
CA ASN A 64 48.44 7.46 -11.08
C ASN A 64 48.76 6.25 -10.18
N GLU A 65 48.49 5.02 -10.63
CA GLU A 65 48.85 3.79 -9.90
C GLU A 65 50.37 3.57 -9.82
N THR A 66 51.12 3.97 -10.85
CA THR A 66 52.60 3.91 -10.84
C THR A 66 53.24 4.98 -9.94
N ARG A 67 52.55 6.10 -9.67
CA ARG A 67 53.02 7.14 -8.73
C ARG A 67 52.85 6.79 -7.25
N GLN A 68 52.00 5.81 -6.89
CA GLN A 68 51.74 5.44 -5.49
C GLN A 68 52.66 4.34 -4.93
N LYS A 69 53.57 3.75 -5.73
CA LYS A 69 54.55 2.76 -5.24
C LYS A 69 55.96 3.36 -5.13
N GLY A 70 56.19 4.18 -4.11
CA GLY A 70 57.52 4.56 -3.61
C GLY A 70 57.89 3.77 -2.33
N PRO A 71 59.17 3.48 -2.07
CA PRO A 71 59.58 2.60 -0.98
C PRO A 71 59.48 3.31 0.38
N VAL A 72 58.71 2.73 1.32
CA VAL A 72 58.58 3.24 2.70
C VAL A 72 59.72 2.71 3.56
N SER A 73 60.50 3.64 4.11
CA SER A 73 61.62 3.39 5.04
C SER A 73 61.12 3.00 6.44
N ARG A 74 61.67 1.91 6.97
CA ARG A 74 61.41 1.37 8.31
C ARG A 74 62.12 2.23 9.36
N ARG A 75 61.38 2.90 10.26
CA ARG A 75 61.92 3.42 11.52
C ARG A 75 61.21 2.77 12.70
N THR A 76 61.99 2.04 13.48
CA THR A 76 61.65 1.48 14.78
C THR A 76 61.65 2.58 15.85
N ALA A 77 60.60 2.63 16.67
CA ALA A 77 60.63 3.30 17.96
C ALA A 77 59.86 2.45 18.99
N ARG A 78 60.58 2.03 20.03
CA ARG A 78 60.06 1.42 21.25
C ARG A 78 59.51 2.52 22.17
N THR A 79 58.38 2.28 22.83
CA THR A 79 58.12 2.75 24.21
C THR A 79 56.98 1.93 24.86
N THR A 80 57.38 1.19 25.89
CA THR A 80 56.76 0.86 27.20
C THR A 80 55.25 0.91 27.43
N ALA A 81 54.79 -0.15 28.11
CA ALA A 81 53.44 -0.47 28.57
C ALA A 81 52.99 0.26 29.84
N GLN A 82 51.66 0.37 30.04
CA GLN A 82 51.00 0.37 31.36
C GLN A 82 49.59 -0.27 31.28
N ASN A 83 49.28 -1.04 32.34
CA ASN A 83 48.09 -1.89 32.64
C ASN A 83 46.73 -1.15 32.59
N GLY A 84 45.54 -1.74 32.54
CA GLY A 84 44.96 -3.10 32.67
C GLY A 84 43.48 -3.01 32.24
N TYR A 85 42.77 -4.06 31.80
CA TYR A 85 42.12 -5.10 32.59
C TYR A 85 41.77 -6.27 31.64
N LYS A 86 42.00 -7.52 32.08
CA LYS A 86 41.73 -8.75 31.32
C LYS A 86 40.36 -9.34 31.72
N PHE A 87 39.53 -9.64 30.73
CA PHE A 87 38.51 -10.69 30.81
C PHE A 87 39.00 -11.94 30.05
N PRO A 88 38.68 -13.16 30.50
CA PRO A 88 39.32 -14.38 30.01
C PRO A 88 38.82 -14.79 28.61
N GLU A 89 39.72 -14.76 27.63
CA GLU A 89 39.60 -15.51 26.38
C GLU A 89 39.69 -17.01 26.66
N LYS A 90 38.57 -17.74 26.56
CA LYS A 90 38.55 -19.15 26.19
C LYS A 90 37.21 -19.49 25.53
N TYR A 91 37.16 -19.31 24.21
CA TYR A 91 36.60 -20.23 23.21
C TYR A 91 36.86 -19.60 21.83
N ALA A 92 38.14 -19.48 21.49
CA ALA A 92 38.58 -19.40 20.10
C ALA A 92 39.23 -20.74 19.81
N ASP A 93 38.40 -21.74 19.47
CA ASP A 93 38.88 -22.89 18.74
C ASP A 93 38.41 -22.72 17.29
N ASN A 94 39.40 -22.68 16.41
CA ASN A 94 39.25 -22.41 15.00
C ASN A 94 38.75 -23.68 14.32
N ASP A 95 37.44 -23.81 14.17
CA ASP A 95 36.86 -24.65 13.12
C ASP A 95 35.91 -23.77 12.30
N VAL A 96 36.51 -22.91 11.48
CA VAL A 96 35.82 -22.40 10.30
C VAL A 96 35.83 -23.56 9.30
N ASP A 97 34.66 -24.11 9.02
CA ASP A 97 34.46 -25.15 8.00
C ASP A 97 35.24 -24.75 6.72
N PRO A 98 36.15 -25.60 6.20
CA PRO A 98 36.95 -25.31 5.01
C PRO A 98 36.12 -25.06 3.74
N ASN A 99 34.80 -25.31 3.78
CA ASN A 99 33.87 -24.93 2.72
C ASN A 99 33.39 -23.48 2.77
N VAL A 100 33.64 -22.74 3.87
CA VAL A 100 33.31 -21.31 3.98
C VAL A 100 34.49 -20.49 3.46
N LYS A 101 34.54 -20.32 2.14
CA LYS A 101 35.44 -19.34 1.52
C LYS A 101 34.84 -17.94 1.70
N PHE A 102 35.31 -17.19 2.68
CA PHE A 102 35.12 -15.74 2.66
C PHE A 102 35.86 -15.21 1.44
N GLY A 103 35.11 -14.62 0.50
CA GLY A 103 35.70 -13.96 -0.66
C GLY A 103 36.73 -12.92 -0.22
N GLU A 104 37.69 -12.63 -1.09
CA GLU A 104 38.67 -11.56 -0.89
C GLU A 104 37.95 -10.29 -0.41
N GLN A 105 38.41 -9.68 0.69
CA GLN A 105 37.84 -8.42 1.18
C GLN A 105 38.01 -7.37 0.07
N VAL A 106 36.94 -7.17 -0.70
CA VAL A 106 36.84 -6.04 -1.63
C VAL A 106 37.06 -4.79 -0.77
N PRO A 107 38.02 -3.91 -1.11
CA PRO A 107 38.33 -2.76 -0.29
C PRO A 107 37.05 -1.99 0.00
N HIS A 108 36.79 -1.71 1.28
CA HIS A 108 35.64 -0.94 1.75
C HIS A 108 35.54 0.36 0.94
N LYS A 109 34.73 0.37 -0.12
CA LYS A 109 34.01 1.58 -0.47
C LYS A 109 33.13 1.86 0.73
N ASN A 110 33.04 3.11 1.15
CA ASN A 110 32.02 3.56 2.09
C ASN A 110 30.64 3.35 1.41
N ILE A 111 30.13 2.11 1.44
CA ILE A 111 28.83 1.72 0.90
C ILE A 111 27.82 1.94 2.04
N LEU A 112 27.64 3.20 2.45
CA LEU A 112 26.61 3.62 3.41
C LEU A 112 25.75 4.76 2.84
N LEU A 113 25.91 5.10 1.56
CA LEU A 113 25.61 6.45 1.09
C LEU A 113 24.16 6.72 0.66
N ASN A 114 23.23 5.75 0.69
CA ASN A 114 21.85 5.99 0.23
C ASN A 114 20.75 5.15 0.91
N ASN A 115 21.03 4.50 2.04
CA ASN A 115 20.08 3.57 2.65
C ASN A 115 18.84 4.21 3.28
N GLY A 116 18.83 5.52 3.56
CA GLY A 116 17.65 6.21 4.09
C GLY A 116 16.91 7.09 3.07
N VAL A 117 17.28 7.07 1.79
CA VAL A 117 16.70 7.91 0.73
C VAL A 117 15.60 7.15 -0.02
N GLY A 118 14.54 7.84 -0.45
CA GLY A 118 13.41 7.27 -1.17
C GLY A 118 12.12 7.22 -0.36
N THR A 119 11.20 6.35 -0.74
CA THR A 119 9.91 6.17 -0.07
C THR A 119 9.99 5.06 0.98
N PRO A 120 9.10 5.04 1.98
CA PRO A 120 9.01 3.93 2.91
C PRO A 120 8.89 2.57 2.22
N PRO A 121 9.55 1.52 2.76
CA PRO A 121 9.29 0.15 2.36
C PRO A 121 7.80 -0.17 2.56
N SER A 122 7.23 -1.04 1.72
CA SER A 122 5.83 -1.46 1.89
C SER A 122 5.66 -2.25 3.20
N ASP A 123 4.43 -2.44 3.67
CA ASP A 123 4.06 -3.38 4.73
C ASP A 123 3.69 -4.78 4.20
N ARG A 124 3.66 -4.94 2.88
CA ARG A 124 3.32 -6.19 2.17
C ARG A 124 4.58 -6.97 1.78
N GLY A 125 4.43 -8.26 1.54
CA GLY A 125 5.48 -9.12 0.97
C GLY A 125 5.99 -8.65 -0.39
N MET A 126 7.24 -9.00 -0.73
CA MET A 126 7.94 -8.50 -1.92
C MET A 126 7.59 -9.29 -3.19
N THR A 127 6.41 -9.06 -3.76
CA THR A 127 5.96 -9.71 -5.01
C THR A 127 6.46 -8.96 -6.26
N THR A 128 7.74 -9.02 -6.59
CA THR A 128 8.33 -8.38 -7.78
C THR A 128 8.60 -9.37 -8.92
N SER A 129 8.85 -8.90 -10.13
CA SER A 129 9.32 -9.78 -11.21
C SER A 129 10.70 -10.35 -10.85
N TRP A 130 11.04 -11.53 -11.38
CA TRP A 130 12.35 -12.14 -11.12
C TRP A 130 13.51 -11.28 -11.64
N LYS A 131 13.28 -10.54 -12.73
CA LYS A 131 14.24 -9.58 -13.28
C LYS A 131 14.51 -8.43 -12.29
N ASP A 132 13.46 -7.83 -11.74
CA ASP A 132 13.60 -6.70 -10.81
C ASP A 132 14.20 -7.14 -9.48
N PHE A 133 13.87 -8.37 -9.03
CA PHE A 133 14.49 -8.97 -7.85
C PHE A 133 16.00 -9.12 -8.04
N LYS A 134 16.45 -9.72 -9.15
CA LYS A 134 17.89 -9.85 -9.47
C LYS A 134 18.60 -8.51 -9.57
N ALA A 135 17.94 -7.50 -10.14
CA ALA A 135 18.52 -6.15 -10.22
C ALA A 135 18.68 -5.53 -8.83
N ALA A 136 17.68 -5.66 -7.95
CA ALA A 136 17.74 -5.13 -6.59
C ALA A 136 18.85 -5.82 -5.76
N THR A 137 18.96 -7.15 -5.85
CA THR A 137 20.01 -7.93 -5.16
C THR A 137 21.40 -7.76 -5.78
N GLN A 138 21.58 -6.94 -6.81
CA GLN A 138 22.90 -6.63 -7.37
C GLN A 138 23.37 -5.21 -6.98
N GLN A 139 22.45 -4.32 -6.59
CA GLN A 139 22.73 -2.90 -6.42
C GLN A 139 22.92 -2.43 -4.97
N ASP A 140 22.36 -3.15 -3.98
CA ASP A 140 22.34 -2.72 -2.58
C ASP A 140 23.27 -3.57 -1.69
N GLU A 141 24.30 -2.98 -1.08
CA GLU A 141 25.03 -3.50 0.12
C GLU A 141 25.11 -5.02 0.29
N ASN A 142 25.56 -5.74 -0.74
CA ASN A 142 25.57 -7.19 -0.72
C ASN A 142 26.92 -7.75 -0.25
N VAL A 143 26.86 -8.62 0.76
CA VAL A 143 27.96 -9.52 1.11
C VAL A 143 27.72 -10.84 0.42
N HIS A 144 28.75 -11.34 -0.27
CA HIS A 144 28.73 -12.67 -0.89
C HIS A 144 29.37 -13.65 0.10
N VAL A 145 28.61 -14.66 0.52
CA VAL A 145 29.06 -15.70 1.46
C VAL A 145 28.75 -17.05 0.83
N GLY A 146 29.76 -17.72 0.27
CA GLY A 146 29.52 -18.87 -0.61
C GLY A 146 28.66 -18.47 -1.82
N GLY A 147 27.95 -19.43 -2.43
CA GLY A 147 27.01 -19.16 -3.53
C GLY A 147 25.73 -18.41 -3.13
N MET A 148 25.79 -17.55 -2.11
CA MET A 148 24.67 -16.77 -1.57
C MET A 148 25.02 -15.29 -1.48
N THR A 149 24.02 -14.45 -1.72
CA THR A 149 24.06 -12.99 -1.65
C THR A 149 23.18 -12.54 -0.47
N ILE A 150 23.74 -11.76 0.45
CA ILE A 150 23.03 -11.23 1.63
C ILE A 150 23.09 -9.71 1.59
N GLY A 151 21.95 -9.04 1.69
CA GLY A 151 21.89 -7.58 1.67
C GLY A 151 20.55 -7.03 2.14
N PHE A 152 20.37 -5.72 1.96
CA PHE A 152 19.16 -4.99 2.35
C PHE A 152 18.49 -4.29 1.15
N PRO A 153 18.08 -5.02 0.10
CA PRO A 153 17.42 -4.42 -1.05
C PRO A 153 16.19 -3.62 -0.62
N LYS A 154 16.18 -2.31 -0.92
CA LYS A 154 15.15 -1.37 -0.45
C LYS A 154 14.95 -1.38 1.08
N GLY A 155 15.95 -1.82 1.83
CA GLY A 155 15.96 -1.82 3.30
C GLY A 155 15.48 -3.10 3.97
N ARG A 156 15.08 -4.10 3.17
CA ARG A 156 14.64 -5.40 3.67
C ARG A 156 15.79 -6.38 3.72
N PHE A 157 16.01 -6.99 4.87
CA PHE A 157 16.94 -8.11 4.96
C PHE A 157 16.56 -9.18 3.93
N THR A 158 17.50 -9.52 3.06
CA THR A 158 17.28 -10.46 1.97
C THR A 158 18.50 -11.34 1.78
N VAL A 159 18.23 -12.64 1.69
CA VAL A 159 19.21 -13.68 1.37
C VAL A 159 18.77 -14.34 0.08
N ALA A 160 19.63 -14.37 -0.93
CA ALA A 160 19.35 -14.99 -2.22
C ALA A 160 20.48 -15.93 -2.64
N SER A 161 20.18 -16.91 -3.48
CA SER A 161 21.23 -17.66 -4.19
C SER A 161 21.91 -16.74 -5.21
N GLU A 162 23.16 -17.02 -5.58
CA GLU A 162 23.94 -16.21 -6.53
C GLU A 162 23.27 -16.10 -7.91
N ASP A 163 22.59 -17.16 -8.36
CA ASP A 163 21.79 -17.17 -9.59
C ASP A 163 20.43 -16.44 -9.45
N GLY A 164 20.10 -16.00 -8.23
CA GLY A 164 18.85 -15.36 -7.85
C GLY A 164 17.62 -16.28 -7.94
N ALA A 165 17.80 -17.59 -8.11
CA ALA A 165 16.70 -18.54 -8.22
C ALA A 165 15.95 -18.69 -6.89
N TYR A 166 16.66 -18.71 -5.76
CA TYR A 166 16.09 -18.76 -4.42
C TYR A 166 16.24 -17.40 -3.73
N GLY A 167 15.23 -17.00 -2.96
CA GLY A 167 15.28 -15.79 -2.15
C GLY A 167 14.41 -15.89 -0.91
N LEU A 168 14.92 -15.40 0.22
CA LEU A 168 14.18 -15.16 1.45
C LEU A 168 14.33 -13.68 1.80
N SER A 169 13.23 -12.98 2.01
CA SER A 169 13.23 -11.61 2.52
C SER A 169 12.37 -11.50 3.77
N ILE A 170 12.85 -10.70 4.72
CA ILE A 170 12.17 -10.41 5.99
C ILE A 170 12.06 -8.90 6.12
N GLY A 171 10.84 -8.40 6.31
CA GLY A 171 10.57 -6.98 6.54
C GLY A 171 9.99 -6.71 7.93
N LEU A 172 9.66 -5.45 8.18
CA LEU A 172 8.93 -5.01 9.36
C LEU A 172 7.97 -3.87 8.97
N ALA A 173 6.75 -3.89 9.50
CA ALA A 173 5.92 -2.70 9.60
C ALA A 173 5.42 -2.55 11.03
N PHE A 174 5.93 -1.54 11.72
CA PHE A 174 5.63 -1.20 13.10
C PHE A 174 4.89 0.14 13.12
N HIS A 175 3.68 0.18 13.67
CA HIS A 175 2.86 1.38 13.82
C HIS A 175 2.37 1.43 15.26
N GLU A 176 2.85 2.41 16.01
CA GLU A 176 2.39 2.69 17.37
C GLU A 176 1.59 3.98 17.37
N ASP A 177 0.31 3.88 17.74
CA ASP A 177 -0.60 5.02 17.83
C ASP A 177 -0.81 5.39 19.28
N PHE A 178 -0.84 6.69 19.56
CA PHE A 178 -1.22 7.20 20.88
C PHE A 178 -1.89 8.56 20.77
N GLY A 179 -2.81 8.83 21.69
CA GLY A 179 -3.61 10.05 21.68
C GLY A 179 -4.99 9.81 22.26
N GLY A 180 -5.98 10.61 21.91
CA GLY A 180 -7.31 10.41 22.44
C GLY A 180 -8.32 11.46 22.03
N PHE A 181 -9.44 11.45 22.75
CA PHE A 181 -10.61 12.24 22.45
C PHE A 181 -10.79 13.38 23.45
N MET A 182 -11.22 14.53 22.96
CA MET A 182 -11.45 15.73 23.76
C MET A 182 -12.95 15.96 23.98
N GLY A 183 -13.36 16.17 25.23
CA GLY A 183 -14.71 16.62 25.57
C GLY A 183 -15.84 15.58 25.40
N MET A 184 -15.52 14.30 25.24
CA MET A 184 -16.49 13.23 24.94
C MET A 184 -17.27 12.73 26.17
N SER A 185 -18.14 13.58 26.71
CA SER A 185 -19.07 13.20 27.79
C SER A 185 -20.35 12.56 27.23
N PRO A 186 -20.97 11.59 27.94
CA PRO A 186 -22.29 11.09 27.56
C PRO A 186 -23.37 12.17 27.73
N ARG A 187 -24.35 12.21 26.83
CA ARG A 187 -25.58 12.98 27.05
C ARG A 187 -26.55 12.18 27.94
N ARG A 188 -27.58 12.83 28.48
CA ARG A 188 -28.58 12.16 29.32
C ARG A 188 -29.25 11.02 28.53
N GLY A 189 -29.14 9.79 29.04
CA GLY A 189 -29.71 8.59 28.42
C GLY A 189 -28.75 7.83 27.49
N GLU A 190 -27.53 8.34 27.27
CA GLU A 190 -26.48 7.67 26.49
C GLU A 190 -25.44 6.99 27.39
N THR A 191 -24.85 5.91 26.89
CA THR A 191 -23.58 5.42 27.44
C THR A 191 -22.44 6.28 26.92
N LYS A 192 -21.34 6.40 27.70
CA LYS A 192 -20.19 7.21 27.27
C LYS A 192 -19.63 6.72 25.94
N GLY A 193 -19.55 5.41 25.74
CA GLY A 193 -18.69 4.83 24.73
C GLY A 193 -17.22 4.87 25.19
N ASP A 194 -16.37 4.26 24.39
CA ASP A 194 -14.93 4.18 24.57
C ASP A 194 -14.26 5.43 23.98
N PHE A 195 -14.32 6.54 24.70
CA PHE A 195 -13.64 7.78 24.31
C PHE A 195 -12.69 8.19 25.41
N SER A 196 -11.54 7.52 25.48
CA SER A 196 -10.48 7.87 26.41
C SER A 196 -9.84 9.20 26.02
N SER A 197 -9.44 9.99 27.02
CA SER A 197 -8.66 11.22 26.80
C SER A 197 -7.23 10.93 26.36
N PHE A 198 -6.72 9.74 26.70
CA PHE A 198 -5.43 9.23 26.26
C PHE A 198 -5.49 7.69 26.23
N THR A 199 -5.02 7.10 25.15
CA THR A 199 -4.87 5.66 24.96
C THR A 199 -3.84 5.42 23.86
N GLU A 200 -3.31 4.21 23.86
CA GLU A 200 -2.34 3.68 22.93
C GLU A 200 -2.92 2.49 22.16
N ASN A 201 -2.36 2.20 20.99
CA ASN A 201 -2.67 1.03 20.20
C ASN A 201 -1.48 0.67 19.30
N ALA A 202 -0.96 -0.56 19.45
CA ALA A 202 -0.09 -1.16 18.46
C ALA A 202 -0.90 -1.46 17.18
N ARG A 203 -1.08 -0.44 16.34
CA ARG A 203 -2.00 -0.46 15.21
C ARG A 203 -1.64 -1.50 14.15
N ARG A 204 -0.34 -1.72 13.94
CA ARG A 204 0.24 -2.74 13.06
C ARG A 204 1.58 -3.19 13.63
N LEU A 205 1.75 -4.50 13.74
CA LEU A 205 3.03 -5.12 14.08
C LEU A 205 3.23 -6.31 13.16
N ARG A 206 3.58 -6.00 11.91
CA ARG A 206 3.65 -6.95 10.80
C ARG A 206 5.08 -7.38 10.56
N ILE A 207 5.28 -8.67 10.36
CA ILE A 207 6.57 -9.25 9.97
C ILE A 207 6.41 -9.97 8.64
N PRO A 208 6.62 -9.30 7.50
CA PRO A 208 6.50 -9.93 6.19
C PRO A 208 7.65 -10.89 5.92
N PHE A 209 7.33 -12.16 5.69
CA PHE A 209 8.24 -13.15 5.13
C PHE A 209 7.91 -13.38 3.66
N THR A 210 8.91 -13.25 2.80
CA THR A 210 8.77 -13.52 1.36
C THR A 210 9.74 -14.62 0.95
N PHE A 211 9.20 -15.72 0.46
CA PHE A 211 9.93 -16.86 -0.10
C PHE A 211 9.79 -16.83 -1.62
N ARG A 212 10.91 -16.86 -2.33
CA ARG A 212 10.96 -16.86 -3.79
C ARG A 212 11.64 -18.11 -4.32
N TYR A 213 11.02 -18.71 -5.33
CA TYR A 213 11.68 -19.59 -6.28
C TYR A 213 11.39 -19.12 -7.71
N LYS A 214 12.37 -18.45 -8.34
CA LYS A 214 12.24 -17.82 -9.67
C LYS A 214 11.02 -16.89 -9.72
N ASP A 215 10.00 -17.28 -10.49
CA ASP A 215 8.75 -16.56 -10.71
C ASP A 215 7.65 -16.88 -9.70
N TRP A 216 7.88 -17.85 -8.80
CA TRP A 216 6.96 -18.20 -7.73
C TRP A 216 7.35 -17.46 -6.46
N VAL A 217 6.39 -16.74 -5.87
CA VAL A 217 6.59 -15.94 -4.66
C VAL A 217 5.50 -16.26 -3.65
N ALA A 218 5.89 -16.84 -2.51
CA ALA A 218 5.00 -17.02 -1.37
C ALA A 218 5.25 -15.91 -0.33
N ASN A 219 4.18 -15.26 0.12
CA ASN A 219 4.24 -14.28 1.22
C ASN A 219 3.47 -14.81 2.40
N VAL A 220 4.03 -14.65 3.60
CA VAL A 220 3.38 -14.92 4.88
C VAL A 220 3.71 -13.76 5.82
N THR A 221 2.69 -13.08 6.30
CA THR A 221 2.84 -11.89 7.15
C THR A 221 1.92 -12.04 8.36
N PRO A 222 2.44 -12.52 9.50
CA PRO A 222 1.78 -12.37 10.79
C PRO A 222 1.59 -10.89 11.12
N ASP A 223 0.51 -10.55 11.80
CA ASP A 223 0.25 -9.23 12.36
C ASP A 223 -0.08 -9.40 13.83
N PHE A 224 0.72 -8.80 14.70
CA PHE A 224 0.51 -8.78 16.14
C PHE A 224 -0.21 -7.49 16.60
N GLY A 225 -0.43 -6.56 15.67
CA GLY A 225 -1.18 -5.34 15.93
C GLY A 225 -2.69 -5.55 15.83
N SER A 226 -3.45 -4.48 16.05
CA SER A 226 -4.91 -4.54 16.03
C SER A 226 -5.55 -3.23 15.61
N GLY A 227 -6.74 -3.34 15.01
CA GLY A 227 -7.48 -2.20 14.48
C GLY A 227 -8.24 -1.37 15.51
N SER A 228 -8.37 -1.79 16.77
CA SER A 228 -9.22 -1.06 17.74
C SER A 228 -8.87 -1.23 19.22
N ALA A 229 -7.98 -2.16 19.56
CA ALA A 229 -7.56 -2.44 20.94
C ALA A 229 -6.18 -3.08 20.90
N ASP A 230 -5.33 -2.85 21.90
CA ASP A 230 -3.95 -3.34 21.88
C ASP A 230 -3.85 -4.87 21.73
N GLY A 231 -2.96 -5.31 20.84
CA GLY A 231 -2.59 -6.72 20.61
C GLY A 231 -3.66 -7.58 19.92
N SER A 232 -3.32 -8.18 18.78
CA SER A 232 -4.06 -9.34 18.28
C SER A 232 -3.16 -10.29 17.52
N ASP A 233 -3.23 -11.59 17.82
CA ASP A 233 -2.52 -12.60 17.05
C ASP A 233 -3.29 -12.89 15.76
N GLY A 234 -2.87 -12.27 14.67
CA GLY A 234 -3.55 -12.28 13.39
C GLY A 234 -2.66 -12.69 12.22
N LEU A 235 -3.34 -12.92 11.11
CA LEU A 235 -2.71 -13.03 9.80
C LEU A 235 -3.07 -11.77 9.01
N TYR A 236 -2.08 -11.08 8.44
CA TYR A 236 -2.34 -10.04 7.44
C TYR A 236 -2.45 -10.64 6.04
N GLU A 237 -1.49 -11.51 5.67
CA GLU A 237 -1.51 -12.24 4.41
C GLU A 237 -0.78 -13.60 4.48
N ALA A 238 -1.28 -14.57 3.72
CA ALA A 238 -0.63 -15.82 3.36
C ALA A 238 -1.04 -16.18 1.93
N ASN A 239 -0.19 -15.90 0.95
CA ASN A 239 -0.53 -16.04 -0.47
C ASN A 239 0.63 -16.61 -1.29
N LEU A 240 0.27 -17.25 -2.41
CA LEU A 240 1.19 -17.68 -3.46
C LEU A 240 0.92 -16.85 -4.71
N ASN A 241 2.00 -16.34 -5.30
CA ASN A 241 1.96 -15.49 -6.48
C ASN A 241 2.82 -16.08 -7.59
N TYR A 242 2.33 -15.93 -8.81
CA TYR A 242 3.11 -16.18 -10.02
C TYR A 242 3.39 -14.85 -10.74
N THR A 243 4.68 -14.54 -10.95
CA THR A 243 5.16 -13.28 -11.53
C THR A 243 5.93 -13.48 -12.84
N GLY A 244 5.78 -14.64 -13.50
CA GLY A 244 6.51 -14.96 -14.73
C GLY A 244 5.94 -14.31 -16.00
N LEU A 245 4.74 -13.75 -15.90
CA LEU A 245 4.08 -13.01 -16.97
C LEU A 245 4.47 -11.53 -16.91
N HIS A 246 4.61 -10.90 -18.08
CA HIS A 246 4.96 -9.47 -18.16
C HIS A 246 3.88 -8.63 -17.44
N ASN A 247 4.34 -7.83 -16.47
CA ASN A 247 3.53 -6.94 -15.61
C ASN A 247 2.22 -7.55 -15.08
N THR A 248 2.19 -8.86 -14.88
CA THR A 248 1.00 -9.59 -14.42
C THR A 248 1.36 -10.37 -13.18
N ILE A 249 0.49 -10.30 -12.18
CA ILE A 249 0.62 -11.08 -10.95
C ILE A 249 -0.66 -11.89 -10.79
N LEU A 250 -0.52 -13.21 -10.81
CA LEU A 250 -1.60 -14.12 -10.48
C LEU A 250 -1.44 -14.53 -9.03
N THR A 251 -2.51 -14.45 -8.24
CA THR A 251 -2.47 -14.65 -6.79
C THR A 251 -3.54 -15.64 -6.35
N VAL A 252 -3.16 -16.54 -5.45
CA VAL A 252 -4.08 -17.40 -4.69
C VAL A 252 -3.70 -17.39 -3.22
N GLY A 253 -4.67 -17.23 -2.34
CA GLY A 253 -4.49 -17.33 -0.89
C GLY A 253 -5.17 -16.20 -0.14
N TYR A 254 -4.75 -16.00 1.11
CA TYR A 254 -5.26 -14.94 1.98
C TYR A 254 -4.44 -13.67 1.78
N PHE A 255 -5.08 -12.60 1.35
CA PHE A 255 -4.46 -11.28 1.27
C PHE A 255 -5.53 -10.21 1.21
N GLN A 256 -5.13 -8.96 1.03
CA GLN A 256 -6.02 -7.83 0.79
C GLN A 256 -6.08 -7.54 -0.73
N PRO A 257 -7.14 -7.95 -1.46
CA PRO A 257 -7.37 -7.54 -2.83
C PRO A 257 -7.41 -6.02 -2.97
N ARG A 258 -6.79 -5.51 -4.03
CA ARG A 258 -6.71 -4.08 -4.33
C ARG A 258 -8.00 -3.62 -4.98
N VAL A 259 -8.87 -2.98 -4.20
CA VAL A 259 -10.22 -2.65 -4.68
C VAL A 259 -10.50 -1.17 -4.81
N THR A 260 -9.77 -0.30 -4.11
CA THR A 260 -9.85 1.16 -4.31
C THR A 260 -8.47 1.80 -4.44
N GLU A 261 -8.38 3.10 -4.74
CA GLU A 261 -7.11 3.83 -4.78
C GLU A 261 -6.44 3.86 -3.41
N GLU A 262 -7.14 4.39 -2.39
CA GLU A 262 -6.69 4.42 -1.00
C GLU A 262 -6.40 3.01 -0.45
N ASP A 263 -7.22 2.03 -0.80
CA ASP A 263 -7.04 0.64 -0.35
C ASP A 263 -5.78 -0.01 -0.95
N SER A 264 -5.40 0.42 -2.15
CA SER A 264 -4.24 -0.09 -2.87
C SER A 264 -2.92 0.47 -2.37
N GLU A 265 -2.92 1.66 -1.75
CA GLU A 265 -1.74 2.20 -1.06
C GLU A 265 -1.24 1.23 0.03
N SER A 266 0.07 1.19 0.23
CA SER A 266 0.64 0.51 1.40
C SER A 266 0.22 1.27 2.65
N SER A 267 0.03 0.59 3.78
CA SER A 267 -0.29 1.32 5.02
C SER A 267 0.84 2.24 5.49
N ASN A 268 2.06 2.01 5.00
CA ASN A 268 3.20 2.89 5.22
C ASN A 268 3.12 4.20 4.41
N ASP A 269 2.28 4.24 3.37
CA ASP A 269 2.18 5.33 2.40
C ASP A 269 1.01 6.30 2.67
N PHE A 270 0.04 5.94 3.51
CA PHE A 270 -1.18 6.75 3.73
C PHE A 270 -0.89 8.19 4.12
N GLU A 271 -1.74 9.14 3.74
CA GLU A 271 -1.69 10.54 4.22
C GLU A 271 -2.12 10.75 5.66
N MET A 272 -3.08 9.97 6.13
CA MET A 272 -3.62 10.06 7.47
C MET A 272 -3.39 8.72 8.18
N MET A 273 -3.47 8.72 9.50
CA MET A 273 -3.26 7.53 10.32
C MET A 273 -4.23 6.42 9.92
N GLU A 274 -5.47 6.78 9.57
CA GLU A 274 -6.49 5.86 9.09
C GLU A 274 -7.08 6.28 7.74
N ARG A 275 -7.56 5.27 7.03
CA ARG A 275 -8.30 5.45 5.78
C ARG A 275 -9.62 6.21 6.02
N PRO A 276 -10.19 6.87 5.00
CA PRO A 276 -11.53 7.43 5.07
C PRO A 276 -12.57 6.32 5.32
N ALA A 277 -13.58 6.62 6.13
CA ALA A 277 -14.59 5.67 6.60
C ALA A 277 -15.25 4.89 5.45
N ILE A 278 -15.61 5.57 4.36
CA ILE A 278 -16.26 4.92 3.22
C ILE A 278 -15.37 3.86 2.57
N THR A 279 -14.07 4.13 2.42
CA THR A 279 -13.15 3.18 1.77
C THR A 279 -12.91 1.95 2.64
N ASP A 280 -12.78 2.12 3.97
CA ASP A 280 -12.60 1.00 4.89
C ASP A 280 -13.85 0.11 4.93
N ILE A 281 -15.04 0.71 4.94
CA ILE A 281 -16.29 -0.04 4.86
C ILE A 281 -16.42 -0.80 3.54
N VAL A 282 -16.13 -0.14 2.40
CA VAL A 282 -16.26 -0.75 1.06
C VAL A 282 -15.32 -1.93 0.90
N ARG A 283 -14.04 -1.81 1.28
CA ARG A 283 -13.12 -2.95 1.20
C ARG A 283 -13.56 -4.10 2.11
N ASN A 284 -14.12 -3.83 3.28
CA ASN A 284 -14.54 -4.88 4.22
C ASN A 284 -15.73 -5.71 3.73
N ILE A 285 -16.43 -5.30 2.67
CA ILE A 285 -17.47 -6.10 2.00
C ILE A 285 -16.90 -7.44 1.53
N ALA A 286 -15.80 -7.44 0.77
CA ALA A 286 -15.23 -8.67 0.20
C ALA A 286 -13.73 -8.62 -0.14
N ALA A 287 -12.99 -7.61 0.35
CA ALA A 287 -11.58 -7.32 0.02
C ALA A 287 -10.71 -6.95 1.26
N GLY A 288 -11.26 -7.10 2.47
CA GLY A 288 -10.52 -6.79 3.70
C GLY A 288 -9.28 -7.66 3.92
N ASP A 289 -8.54 -7.38 4.99
CA ASP A 289 -7.29 -8.08 5.33
C ASP A 289 -7.53 -9.59 5.51
N ALA A 290 -6.51 -10.40 5.16
CA ALA A 290 -6.57 -11.86 5.16
C ALA A 290 -7.84 -12.47 4.55
N ARG A 291 -8.29 -11.93 3.42
CA ARG A 291 -9.41 -12.45 2.64
C ARG A 291 -8.92 -13.52 1.67
N PHE A 292 -9.51 -14.72 1.72
CA PHE A 292 -9.24 -15.72 0.68
C PHE A 292 -9.60 -15.15 -0.69
N SER A 293 -8.67 -15.26 -1.64
CA SER A 293 -8.78 -14.61 -2.94
C SER A 293 -8.04 -15.39 -4.00
N VAL A 294 -8.61 -15.46 -5.21
CA VAL A 294 -8.01 -16.07 -6.41
C VAL A 294 -8.26 -15.13 -7.58
N GLY A 295 -7.21 -14.77 -8.30
CA GLY A 295 -7.33 -13.87 -9.44
C GLY A 295 -5.99 -13.28 -9.85
N GLY A 296 -6.01 -12.08 -10.40
CA GLY A 296 -4.79 -11.42 -10.79
C GLY A 296 -4.95 -9.92 -11.04
N LEU A 297 -3.79 -9.29 -11.15
CA LEU A 297 -3.66 -7.90 -11.57
C LEU A 297 -2.69 -7.80 -12.74
N HIS A 298 -2.92 -6.79 -13.58
CA HIS A 298 -2.02 -6.39 -14.65
C HIS A 298 -1.81 -4.88 -14.58
N TYR A 299 -0.58 -4.44 -14.77
CA TYR A 299 -0.22 -3.04 -14.68
C TYR A 299 0.64 -2.59 -15.85
N GLU A 300 0.40 -1.38 -16.31
CA GLU A 300 1.17 -0.73 -17.35
C GLU A 300 1.40 0.73 -16.94
N LYS A 301 2.25 1.42 -17.69
CA LYS A 301 2.57 2.83 -17.40
C LYS A 301 1.35 3.74 -17.33
N ARG A 302 0.30 3.42 -18.11
CA ARG A 302 -0.89 4.26 -18.28
C ARG A 302 -2.18 3.64 -17.78
N TRP A 303 -2.21 2.37 -17.44
CA TRP A 303 -3.43 1.71 -17.00
C TRP A 303 -3.12 0.53 -16.08
N TRP A 304 -4.09 0.17 -15.28
CA TRP A 304 -4.01 -0.87 -14.27
C TRP A 304 -5.36 -1.56 -14.18
N ILE A 305 -5.36 -2.88 -14.01
CA ILE A 305 -6.59 -3.66 -13.83
C ILE A 305 -6.35 -4.78 -12.83
N ALA A 306 -7.35 -5.09 -12.02
CA ALA A 306 -7.35 -6.28 -11.21
C ALA A 306 -8.75 -6.85 -11.04
N GLY A 307 -8.81 -8.16 -10.87
CA GLY A 307 -10.03 -8.87 -10.57
C GLY A 307 -9.75 -10.12 -9.74
N TYR A 308 -10.55 -10.31 -8.70
CA TYR A 308 -10.40 -11.45 -7.79
C TYR A 308 -11.76 -12.04 -7.44
N PHE A 309 -11.87 -13.36 -7.49
CA PHE A 309 -12.90 -14.09 -6.76
C PHE A 309 -12.47 -14.20 -5.29
N THR A 310 -13.36 -13.87 -4.37
CA THR A 310 -13.04 -13.80 -2.94
C THR A 310 -13.94 -14.70 -2.09
N GLY A 311 -13.43 -15.09 -0.93
CA GLY A 311 -14.06 -16.05 -0.03
C GLY A 311 -14.17 -15.55 1.40
N GLN A 312 -14.06 -16.46 2.37
CA GLN A 312 -14.06 -16.14 3.79
C GLN A 312 -12.74 -15.47 4.21
N THR A 313 -12.78 -14.56 5.19
CA THR A 313 -11.59 -14.10 5.91
C THR A 313 -11.03 -15.22 6.80
N PHE A 314 -9.70 -15.28 6.89
CA PHE A 314 -8.99 -16.18 7.79
C PHE A 314 -9.49 -16.07 9.23
N GLY A 315 -9.60 -17.21 9.93
CA GLY A 315 -10.03 -17.25 11.33
C GLY A 315 -11.54 -17.09 11.59
N ASN A 316 -12.36 -16.68 10.62
CA ASN A 316 -13.80 -16.50 10.90
C ASN A 316 -14.51 -17.78 11.36
N ARG A 317 -14.15 -18.95 10.82
CA ARG A 317 -14.72 -20.25 11.26
C ARG A 317 -14.27 -20.67 12.66
N ALA A 318 -13.17 -20.11 13.17
CA ALA A 318 -12.77 -20.30 14.56
C ALA A 318 -13.59 -19.42 15.52
N LYS A 319 -14.06 -18.26 15.06
CA LYS A 319 -14.89 -17.33 15.84
C LYS A 319 -16.38 -17.74 15.86
N ASP A 320 -16.87 -18.37 14.81
CA ASP A 320 -18.21 -18.94 14.73
C ASP A 320 -18.14 -20.35 14.13
N ALA A 321 -18.22 -21.35 14.99
CA ALA A 321 -18.18 -22.77 14.62
C ALA A 321 -19.44 -23.21 13.84
N ASN A 322 -20.50 -22.39 13.83
CA ASN A 322 -21.76 -22.68 13.16
C ASN A 322 -21.81 -22.12 11.73
N ILE A 323 -20.68 -21.66 11.17
CA ILE A 323 -20.64 -21.23 9.77
C ILE A 323 -20.83 -22.45 8.86
N GLY A 324 -22.07 -22.68 8.43
CA GLY A 324 -22.46 -23.77 7.53
C GLY A 324 -22.19 -23.44 6.06
N ASP A 325 -22.23 -22.16 5.70
CA ASP A 325 -21.89 -21.65 4.36
C ASP A 325 -21.00 -20.41 4.45
N SER A 326 -19.88 -20.44 3.75
CA SER A 326 -18.91 -19.33 3.77
C SER A 326 -19.29 -18.21 2.81
N GLN A 327 -18.87 -17.00 3.14
CA GLN A 327 -18.96 -15.86 2.25
C GLN A 327 -18.24 -16.17 0.93
N THR A 328 -18.86 -15.78 -0.19
CA THR A 328 -18.18 -15.68 -1.48
C THR A 328 -18.50 -14.35 -2.13
N GLY A 329 -17.52 -13.79 -2.80
CA GLY A 329 -17.62 -12.49 -3.42
C GLY A 329 -16.68 -12.33 -4.61
N GLY A 330 -16.59 -11.09 -5.08
CA GLY A 330 -15.68 -10.70 -6.13
C GLY A 330 -15.32 -9.23 -6.02
N THR A 331 -14.17 -8.90 -6.57
CA THR A 331 -13.66 -7.53 -6.69
C THR A 331 -13.22 -7.31 -8.12
N PHE A 332 -13.41 -6.08 -8.60
CA PHE A 332 -12.91 -5.62 -9.87
C PHE A 332 -12.55 -4.15 -9.75
N ARG A 333 -11.36 -3.78 -10.23
CA ARG A 333 -10.92 -2.39 -10.29
C ARG A 333 -10.15 -2.18 -11.59
N VAL A 334 -10.43 -1.05 -12.24
CA VAL A 334 -9.69 -0.58 -13.41
C VAL A 334 -9.31 0.87 -13.17
N ALA A 335 -8.07 1.22 -13.47
CA ALA A 335 -7.56 2.57 -13.34
C ALA A 335 -6.75 2.96 -14.57
N GLY A 336 -6.76 4.24 -14.90
CA GLY A 336 -6.10 4.83 -16.05
C GLY A 336 -5.47 6.16 -15.70
N ARG A 337 -4.40 6.48 -16.43
CA ARG A 337 -3.70 7.76 -16.35
C ARG A 337 -3.79 8.49 -17.68
N PRO A 338 -4.93 9.15 -17.98
CA PRO A 338 -5.14 9.80 -19.28
C PRO A 338 -4.05 10.84 -19.59
N TYR A 339 -3.50 11.48 -18.56
CA TYR A 339 -2.43 12.45 -18.72
C TYR A 339 -1.33 12.26 -17.68
N VAL A 340 -0.09 12.13 -18.16
CA VAL A 340 1.11 11.98 -17.34
C VAL A 340 2.22 12.83 -17.94
N SER A 341 2.82 13.67 -17.11
CA SER A 341 4.03 14.44 -17.41
C SER A 341 4.94 14.44 -16.17
N LYS A 342 6.08 15.13 -16.25
CA LYS A 342 7.00 15.30 -15.11
C LYS A 342 6.28 15.91 -13.89
N ASP A 343 5.46 16.93 -14.13
CA ASP A 343 4.84 17.71 -13.07
C ASP A 343 3.39 17.34 -12.82
N ILE A 344 2.70 16.72 -13.78
CA ILE A 344 1.27 16.46 -13.68
C ILE A 344 0.98 14.97 -13.83
N ASP A 345 0.07 14.46 -13.02
CA ASP A 345 -0.50 13.12 -13.14
C ASP A 345 -2.01 13.19 -12.93
N VAL A 346 -2.78 12.62 -13.83
CA VAL A 346 -4.23 12.49 -13.69
C VAL A 346 -4.53 11.01 -13.57
N HIS A 347 -5.17 10.61 -12.49
CA HIS A 347 -5.66 9.26 -12.24
C HIS A 347 -7.19 9.26 -12.34
N LEU A 348 -7.73 8.29 -13.05
CA LEU A 348 -9.16 7.98 -13.08
C LEU A 348 -9.32 6.48 -12.83
N GLY A 349 -10.18 6.10 -11.89
CA GLY A 349 -10.47 4.72 -11.57
C GLY A 349 -11.96 4.44 -11.48
N LEU A 350 -12.30 3.17 -11.61
CA LEU A 350 -13.61 2.64 -11.32
C LEU A 350 -13.42 1.30 -10.61
N SER A 351 -14.13 1.12 -9.52
CA SER A 351 -14.11 -0.11 -8.75
C SER A 351 -15.51 -0.61 -8.42
N ALA A 352 -15.61 -1.93 -8.32
CA ALA A 352 -16.79 -2.64 -7.93
C ALA A 352 -16.41 -3.83 -7.04
N ILE A 353 -17.21 -4.06 -6.02
CA ILE A 353 -17.04 -5.16 -5.08
C ILE A 353 -18.40 -5.75 -4.75
N SER A 354 -18.47 -7.06 -4.59
CA SER A 354 -19.70 -7.72 -4.15
C SER A 354 -19.40 -8.91 -3.26
N ALA A 355 -20.10 -9.02 -2.14
CA ALA A 355 -20.35 -10.28 -1.47
C ALA A 355 -21.63 -10.88 -2.07
N PHE A 356 -21.48 -11.81 -3.01
CA PHE A 356 -22.59 -12.50 -3.67
C PHE A 356 -23.47 -13.24 -2.66
N LYS A 357 -22.83 -13.79 -1.63
CA LYS A 357 -23.46 -14.33 -0.43
C LYS A 357 -22.60 -13.97 0.78
N VAL A 358 -23.22 -13.48 1.85
CA VAL A 358 -22.56 -13.35 3.15
C VAL A 358 -22.51 -14.72 3.84
N ASN A 359 -21.63 -14.88 4.82
CA ASN A 359 -21.54 -16.12 5.57
C ASN A 359 -22.85 -16.42 6.32
N ASP A 360 -23.19 -17.69 6.38
CA ASP A 360 -24.36 -18.19 7.11
C ASP A 360 -23.90 -18.81 8.41
N GLY A 361 -24.02 -18.06 9.51
CA GLY A 361 -23.53 -18.42 10.84
C GLY A 361 -24.64 -18.60 11.87
N THR A 362 -24.29 -18.45 13.14
CA THR A 362 -25.21 -18.67 14.28
C THR A 362 -26.53 -17.89 14.19
N ASN A 363 -26.50 -16.67 13.63
CA ASN A 363 -27.67 -15.80 13.49
C ASN A 363 -28.23 -15.76 12.07
N GLY A 364 -27.89 -16.75 11.24
CA GLY A 364 -28.14 -16.75 9.81
C GLY A 364 -27.24 -15.79 9.04
N ARG A 365 -27.63 -15.47 7.80
CA ARG A 365 -26.96 -14.46 6.96
C ARG A 365 -27.20 -13.04 7.47
N THR A 366 -26.22 -12.54 8.22
CA THR A 366 -26.24 -11.19 8.78
C THR A 366 -25.04 -10.37 8.32
N TYR A 367 -25.22 -9.05 8.24
CA TYR A 367 -24.13 -8.12 7.93
C TYR A 367 -24.29 -6.86 8.77
N THR A 368 -23.18 -6.28 9.21
CA THR A 368 -23.17 -5.04 9.99
C THR A 368 -22.17 -4.09 9.35
N PHE A 369 -22.64 -2.90 8.98
CA PHE A 369 -21.74 -1.80 8.65
C PHE A 369 -21.44 -1.06 9.93
N LYS A 370 -20.15 -0.95 10.26
CA LYS A 370 -19.69 -0.20 11.40
C LYS A 370 -18.33 0.42 11.11
N GLU A 371 -18.10 1.63 11.60
CA GLU A 371 -16.83 2.33 11.41
C GLU A 371 -16.56 3.29 12.58
N ALA A 372 -15.28 3.43 12.92
CA ALA A 372 -14.80 4.38 13.91
C ALA A 372 -14.80 5.81 13.33
N PRO A 373 -14.63 6.86 14.17
CA PRO A 373 -14.49 8.24 13.69
C PRO A 373 -13.12 8.54 13.03
N GLU A 374 -12.67 7.68 12.11
CA GLU A 374 -11.40 7.79 11.38
C GLU A 374 -10.16 7.95 12.28
N VAL A 375 -10.24 7.40 13.49
CA VAL A 375 -9.14 7.26 14.45
C VAL A 375 -9.32 5.94 15.19
N ASN A 376 -8.30 5.07 15.15
CA ASN A 376 -8.37 3.71 15.70
C ASN A 376 -7.81 3.62 17.13
N LEU A 377 -8.26 4.56 17.96
CA LEU A 377 -8.01 4.65 19.41
C LEU A 377 -9.31 4.43 20.22
N THR A 378 -10.29 3.76 19.62
CA THR A 378 -11.59 3.47 20.22
C THR A 378 -12.16 2.18 19.66
N THR A 379 -12.87 1.44 20.51
CA THR A 379 -13.73 0.33 20.10
C THR A 379 -15.16 0.77 19.74
N THR A 380 -15.50 2.04 19.95
CA THR A 380 -16.83 2.60 19.69
C THR A 380 -16.97 3.06 18.24
N ALA A 381 -17.74 2.30 17.46
CA ALA A 381 -18.08 2.64 16.09
C ALA A 381 -19.27 3.60 16.03
N LEU A 382 -19.02 4.88 15.74
CA LEU A 382 -20.08 5.90 15.69
C LEU A 382 -21.00 5.73 14.47
N LEU A 383 -20.48 5.20 13.36
CA LEU A 383 -21.31 4.62 12.31
C LEU A 383 -21.60 3.18 12.66
N ASN A 384 -22.88 2.80 12.75
CA ASN A 384 -23.26 1.42 13.06
C ASN A 384 -24.72 1.13 12.73
N THR A 385 -24.96 0.35 11.67
CA THR A 385 -26.31 -0.07 11.25
C THR A 385 -26.99 -1.05 12.20
N GLY A 386 -26.23 -1.63 13.14
CA GLY A 386 -26.60 -2.87 13.80
C GLY A 386 -26.61 -4.06 12.84
N ALA A 387 -26.94 -5.23 13.37
CA ALA A 387 -26.99 -6.47 12.60
C ALA A 387 -28.19 -6.47 11.64
N LEU A 388 -27.93 -6.24 10.36
CA LEU A 388 -28.91 -6.41 9.29
C LEU A 388 -29.11 -7.92 9.05
N ARG A 389 -30.36 -8.36 9.03
CA ARG A 389 -30.72 -9.78 8.90
C ARG A 389 -31.22 -10.12 7.51
N ASN A 390 -31.19 -11.41 7.18
CA ASN A 390 -31.65 -11.99 5.92
C ASN A 390 -30.95 -11.37 4.72
N ILE A 391 -29.63 -11.19 4.80
CA ILE A 391 -28.85 -10.61 3.70
C ILE A 391 -28.72 -11.62 2.56
N GLY A 392 -29.12 -11.21 1.36
CA GLY A 392 -28.86 -11.93 0.12
C GLY A 392 -27.47 -11.61 -0.40
N SER A 393 -27.25 -10.34 -0.76
CA SER A 393 -25.98 -9.84 -1.27
C SER A 393 -25.70 -8.41 -0.79
N VAL A 394 -24.42 -8.07 -0.76
CA VAL A 394 -23.94 -6.70 -0.50
C VAL A 394 -22.99 -6.34 -1.63
N TRP A 395 -23.15 -5.16 -2.21
CA TRP A 395 -22.24 -4.68 -3.26
C TRP A 395 -21.94 -3.21 -3.08
N SER A 396 -20.81 -2.78 -3.64
CA SER A 396 -20.44 -1.37 -3.75
C SER A 396 -19.81 -1.11 -5.10
N ALA A 397 -20.04 0.07 -5.66
CA ALA A 397 -19.38 0.53 -6.87
C ALA A 397 -19.16 2.04 -6.83
N GLY A 398 -18.06 2.50 -7.42
CA GLY A 398 -17.64 3.88 -7.27
C GLY A 398 -16.51 4.32 -8.20
N PRO A 399 -16.50 5.60 -8.64
CA PRO A 399 -15.37 6.19 -9.33
C PRO A 399 -14.29 6.70 -8.35
N GLU A 400 -13.07 6.75 -8.86
CA GLU A 400 -11.86 7.24 -8.19
C GLU A 400 -11.24 8.35 -9.04
N LEU A 401 -10.78 9.44 -8.40
CA LEU A 401 -10.11 10.56 -9.06
C LEU A 401 -8.84 10.90 -8.29
N GLY A 402 -7.75 11.10 -9.02
CA GLY A 402 -6.50 11.61 -8.48
C GLY A 402 -5.88 12.65 -9.40
N PHE A 403 -5.28 13.68 -8.82
CA PHE A 403 -4.59 14.74 -9.53
C PHE A 403 -3.34 15.16 -8.79
N ARG A 404 -2.18 14.93 -9.40
CA ARG A 404 -0.90 15.44 -8.92
C ARG A 404 -0.51 16.66 -9.73
N TRP A 405 -0.12 17.73 -9.05
CA TRP A 405 0.59 18.86 -9.63
C TRP A 405 1.81 19.21 -8.78
N LYS A 406 2.99 18.86 -9.30
CA LYS A 406 4.28 18.94 -8.61
C LYS A 406 4.21 18.24 -7.26
N LYS A 407 4.20 19.01 -6.16
CA LYS A 407 4.18 18.55 -4.77
C LYS A 407 2.78 18.48 -4.16
N LEU A 408 1.75 18.95 -4.88
CA LEU A 408 0.35 18.83 -4.48
C LEU A 408 -0.23 17.55 -5.08
N VAL A 409 -0.90 16.74 -4.25
CA VAL A 409 -1.77 15.65 -4.68
C VAL A 409 -3.16 15.91 -4.14
N LEU A 410 -4.16 15.85 -5.01
CA LEU A 410 -5.58 15.81 -4.67
C LEU A 410 -6.11 14.44 -5.03
N LYS A 411 -6.93 13.85 -4.16
CA LYS A 411 -7.62 12.60 -4.47
C LYS A 411 -8.98 12.53 -3.83
N GLY A 412 -9.83 11.68 -4.38
CA GLY A 412 -11.16 11.45 -3.83
C GLY A 412 -11.85 10.29 -4.52
N GLU A 413 -12.71 9.63 -3.76
CA GLU A 413 -13.48 8.48 -4.20
C GLU A 413 -14.92 8.65 -3.71
N TYR A 414 -15.87 8.17 -4.50
CA TYR A 414 -17.28 8.12 -4.14
C TYR A 414 -17.78 6.69 -4.31
N TYR A 415 -18.57 6.19 -3.37
CA TYR A 415 -19.13 4.86 -3.44
C TYR A 415 -20.61 4.86 -3.12
N HIS A 416 -21.35 4.05 -3.88
CA HIS A 416 -22.71 3.66 -3.57
C HIS A 416 -22.73 2.19 -3.17
N ILE A 417 -23.38 1.88 -2.05
CA ILE A 417 -23.48 0.54 -1.47
C ILE A 417 -24.94 0.09 -1.54
N GLY A 418 -25.18 -1.06 -2.15
CA GLY A 418 -26.49 -1.70 -2.20
C GLY A 418 -26.54 -2.97 -1.36
N VAL A 419 -27.63 -3.17 -0.62
CA VAL A 419 -27.88 -4.38 0.17
C VAL A 419 -29.19 -5.01 -0.25
N THR A 420 -29.11 -6.21 -0.81
CA THR A 420 -30.29 -7.02 -1.13
C THR A 420 -30.67 -7.85 0.09
N ARG A 421 -31.92 -7.80 0.51
CA ARG A 421 -32.45 -8.61 1.61
C ARG A 421 -33.43 -9.66 1.09
N ASN A 422 -33.23 -10.89 1.54
CA ASN A 422 -34.11 -12.00 1.24
C ASN A 422 -35.38 -11.93 2.10
N GLN A 423 -36.43 -12.59 1.61
CA GLN A 423 -37.70 -12.72 2.32
C GLN A 423 -37.49 -13.40 3.68
N GLN A 424 -38.14 -12.90 4.72
CA GLN A 424 -38.25 -13.61 6.00
C GLN A 424 -39.23 -14.80 5.82
N GLN A 425 -38.92 -15.99 6.34
CA GLN A 425 -39.82 -17.15 6.22
C GLN A 425 -41.24 -16.78 6.67
N GLY A 426 -42.23 -16.94 5.77
CA GLY A 426 -43.63 -16.62 6.01
C GLY A 426 -44.00 -15.12 6.02
N GLY A 427 -43.06 -14.22 5.69
CA GLY A 427 -43.23 -12.76 5.74
C GLY A 427 -43.18 -12.05 4.38
N GLN A 428 -43.35 -10.73 4.40
CA GLN A 428 -43.20 -9.88 3.22
C GLN A 428 -41.72 -9.75 2.78
N SER A 429 -41.51 -9.42 1.50
CA SER A 429 -40.18 -9.09 0.99
C SER A 429 -39.61 -7.89 1.75
N LEU A 430 -38.36 -8.01 2.23
CA LEU A 430 -37.69 -6.89 2.89
C LEU A 430 -37.18 -5.92 1.82
N PRO A 431 -37.36 -4.60 1.98
CA PRO A 431 -36.87 -3.64 1.00
C PRO A 431 -35.34 -3.68 0.92
N SER A 432 -34.79 -3.41 -0.26
CA SER A 432 -33.34 -3.25 -0.41
C SER A 432 -32.88 -1.97 0.29
N LEU A 433 -31.65 -1.97 0.80
CA LEU A 433 -31.05 -0.81 1.45
C LEU A 433 -30.02 -0.17 0.52
N SER A 434 -29.88 1.14 0.60
CA SER A 434 -28.88 1.90 -0.14
C SER A 434 -28.13 2.85 0.78
N PHE A 435 -26.81 2.84 0.68
CA PHE A 435 -25.91 3.72 1.44
C PHE A 435 -24.92 4.38 0.50
N GLU A 436 -24.29 5.46 0.94
CA GLU A 436 -23.31 6.18 0.14
C GLU A 436 -22.23 6.83 1.00
N GLY A 437 -21.12 7.16 0.37
CA GLY A 437 -20.09 7.96 1.00
C GLY A 437 -19.04 8.41 0.01
N TYR A 438 -18.26 9.39 0.43
CA TYR A 438 -17.16 9.92 -0.35
C TYR A 438 -16.11 10.55 0.55
N TYR A 439 -14.94 10.81 -0.02
CA TYR A 439 -13.96 11.67 0.60
C TYR A 439 -13.23 12.50 -0.46
N GLY A 440 -12.66 13.61 -0.02
CA GLY A 440 -11.67 14.37 -0.75
C GLY A 440 -10.48 14.66 0.15
N ALA A 441 -9.27 14.44 -0.35
CA ALA A 441 -8.02 14.66 0.34
C ALA A 441 -7.07 15.54 -0.48
N ALA A 442 -6.27 16.31 0.23
CA ALA A 442 -5.22 17.16 -0.31
C ALA A 442 -3.93 16.97 0.49
N ASN A 443 -2.84 16.68 -0.23
CA ASN A 443 -1.53 16.42 0.33
C ASN A 443 -0.51 17.36 -0.32
N TYR A 444 0.25 18.09 0.49
CA TYR A 444 1.29 18.99 0.00
C TYR A 444 2.62 18.69 0.68
N THR A 445 3.58 18.21 -0.10
CA THR A 445 4.95 18.00 0.37
C THR A 445 5.66 19.36 0.48
N LEU A 446 5.99 19.82 1.69
CA LEU A 446 6.71 21.06 1.94
C LEU A 446 8.16 20.95 1.43
N PHE A 447 8.88 19.93 1.90
CA PHE A 447 10.24 19.60 1.49
C PHE A 447 10.41 18.09 1.34
N GLY A 448 11.39 17.67 0.52
CA GLY A 448 11.49 16.31 -0.02
C GLY A 448 10.88 16.17 -1.41
N LYS A 449 10.86 14.94 -1.93
CA LYS A 449 10.26 14.57 -3.23
C LYS A 449 8.75 14.50 -3.11
N PRO A 450 8.01 14.90 -4.16
CA PRO A 450 6.56 14.76 -4.18
C PRO A 450 6.14 13.29 -4.07
N ARG A 451 4.90 13.06 -3.62
CA ARG A 451 4.21 11.78 -3.84
C ARG A 451 4.22 11.42 -5.32
N MET A 452 4.53 10.17 -5.64
CA MET A 452 4.61 9.66 -7.01
C MET A 452 3.60 8.54 -7.21
N TYR A 453 3.19 8.33 -8.46
CA TYR A 453 2.29 7.23 -8.77
C TYR A 453 3.07 5.91 -8.87
N ASN A 454 2.62 4.91 -8.13
CA ASN A 454 3.13 3.56 -8.22
C ASN A 454 2.30 2.74 -9.20
N GLU A 455 2.84 2.53 -10.40
CA GLU A 455 2.16 1.83 -11.50
C GLU A 455 1.70 0.42 -11.11
N LYS A 456 2.46 -0.29 -10.27
CA LYS A 456 2.13 -1.64 -9.81
C LYS A 456 1.00 -1.64 -8.78
N GLU A 457 0.95 -0.64 -7.91
CA GLU A 457 -0.13 -0.49 -6.92
C GLU A 457 -1.38 0.13 -7.53
N GLY A 458 -1.25 0.89 -8.62
CA GLY A 458 -2.36 1.65 -9.17
C GLY A 458 -2.81 2.75 -8.20
N ALA A 459 -1.88 3.34 -7.46
CA ALA A 459 -2.13 4.33 -6.41
C ALA A 459 -0.93 5.26 -6.22
N PHE A 460 -1.11 6.38 -5.52
CA PHE A 460 -0.02 7.25 -5.10
C PHE A 460 0.80 6.62 -3.95
N SER A 461 2.08 6.95 -3.87
CA SER A 461 2.97 6.55 -2.78
C SER A 461 3.23 7.72 -1.83
N ALA A 462 3.85 7.45 -0.67
CA ALA A 462 4.35 8.52 0.19
C ALA A 462 5.40 9.41 -0.53
N PRO A 463 5.63 10.64 0.01
CA PRO A 463 6.76 11.47 -0.37
C PRO A 463 8.09 10.74 -0.24
N GLY A 464 9.02 11.04 -1.14
CA GLY A 464 10.37 10.50 -1.06
C GLY A 464 11.30 11.42 -0.26
N VAL A 465 12.15 10.83 0.61
CA VAL A 465 13.24 11.55 1.25
C VAL A 465 14.39 11.74 0.25
N GLU A 466 14.96 12.96 0.19
CA GLU A 466 16.14 13.27 -0.64
C GLU A 466 17.44 13.18 0.17
N HIS A 467 17.40 13.68 1.40
CA HIS A 467 18.49 13.66 2.36
C HIS A 467 17.93 13.24 3.71
N GLU A 468 18.61 12.31 4.38
CA GLU A 468 18.26 11.90 5.73
C GLU A 468 18.34 13.06 6.70
N PHE A 469 17.60 12.96 7.80
CA PHE A 469 17.60 13.92 8.88
C PHE A 469 19.01 14.08 9.45
N ASP A 470 19.59 15.23 9.18
CA ASP A 470 20.89 15.66 9.65
C ASP A 470 20.85 17.18 9.83
N PRO A 471 20.43 17.65 11.02
CA PRO A 471 20.35 19.07 11.34
C PRO A 471 21.67 19.81 11.20
N ALA A 472 22.81 19.13 11.38
CA ALA A 472 24.13 19.77 11.28
C ALA A 472 24.44 20.21 9.84
N HIS A 473 23.88 19.51 8.86
CA HIS A 473 24.00 19.83 7.43
C HIS A 473 22.72 20.47 6.85
N GLY A 474 21.74 20.80 7.70
CA GLY A 474 20.48 21.44 7.30
C GLY A 474 19.47 20.50 6.62
N TYR A 475 19.66 19.19 6.73
CA TYR A 475 18.74 18.20 6.15
C TYR A 475 17.67 17.79 7.17
N TRP A 476 16.40 17.89 6.76
CA TRP A 476 15.25 17.64 7.63
C TRP A 476 14.43 16.40 7.23
N GLY A 477 14.89 15.63 6.23
CA GLY A 477 14.09 14.54 5.67
C GLY A 477 13.04 15.04 4.66
N ALA A 478 11.81 14.52 4.74
CA ALA A 478 10.64 15.03 4.02
C ALA A 478 9.52 15.42 5.00
N LEU A 479 8.69 16.39 4.63
CA LEU A 479 7.54 16.83 5.42
C LEU A 479 6.35 17.06 4.51
N GLU A 480 5.21 16.51 4.89
CA GLU A 480 3.95 16.63 4.17
C GLU A 480 2.84 17.14 5.09
N LEU A 481 2.02 18.03 4.55
CA LEU A 481 0.77 18.47 5.15
C LEU A 481 -0.39 17.77 4.46
N SER A 482 -1.33 17.28 5.24
CA SER A 482 -2.47 16.51 4.75
C SER A 482 -3.76 17.11 5.29
N GLY A 483 -4.80 17.13 4.45
CA GLY A 483 -6.15 17.53 4.83
C GLY A 483 -7.16 16.62 4.15
N ARG A 484 -8.19 16.19 4.88
CA ARG A 484 -9.25 15.33 4.36
C ARG A 484 -10.63 15.78 4.85
N TYR A 485 -11.60 15.71 3.96
CA TYR A 485 -13.02 15.78 4.26
C TYR A 485 -13.68 14.48 3.83
N SER A 486 -14.38 13.81 4.73
CA SER A 486 -15.05 12.55 4.44
C SER A 486 -16.49 12.55 4.93
N VAL A 487 -17.35 11.84 4.21
CA VAL A 487 -18.74 11.61 4.54
C VAL A 487 -19.09 10.15 4.29
N ALA A 488 -19.74 9.52 5.25
CA ALA A 488 -20.30 8.19 5.11
C ALA A 488 -21.71 8.18 5.71
N ASP A 489 -22.71 7.77 4.93
CA ASP A 489 -24.12 7.79 5.29
C ASP A 489 -24.70 6.39 5.27
N PHE A 490 -25.03 5.88 6.46
CA PHE A 490 -25.61 4.57 6.68
C PHE A 490 -27.03 4.65 7.27
N ASP A 491 -27.69 5.81 7.12
CA ASP A 491 -29.10 5.97 7.44
C ASP A 491 -29.98 5.60 6.24
N ASP A 492 -30.89 4.65 6.44
CA ASP A 492 -31.98 4.36 5.50
C ASP A 492 -33.28 4.25 6.30
N THR A 493 -33.72 5.42 6.78
CA THR A 493 -34.86 5.51 7.70
C THR A 493 -36.18 5.10 7.07
N ALA A 494 -36.30 5.20 5.74
CA ALA A 494 -37.46 4.71 5.00
C ALA A 494 -37.63 3.20 5.17
N ASN A 495 -36.50 2.49 5.32
CA ASN A 495 -36.44 1.05 5.51
C ASN A 495 -36.10 0.64 6.95
N SER A 496 -36.31 1.54 7.91
CA SER A 496 -36.11 1.34 9.35
C SER A 496 -34.67 1.02 9.78
N VAL A 497 -33.68 1.44 8.98
CA VAL A 497 -32.26 1.35 9.35
C VAL A 497 -31.77 2.74 9.74
N ARG A 498 -31.15 2.83 10.92
CA ARG A 498 -30.59 4.08 11.43
C ARG A 498 -29.14 3.86 11.86
N GLY A 499 -28.24 3.82 10.89
CA GLY A 499 -26.81 3.60 11.08
C GLY A 499 -26.01 4.86 11.44
N GLY A 500 -26.60 6.03 11.21
CA GLY A 500 -25.96 7.34 11.33
C GLY A 500 -25.27 7.77 10.03
N ARG A 501 -25.03 9.08 9.94
CA ARG A 501 -24.21 9.75 8.95
C ARG A 501 -23.05 10.42 9.67
N GLN A 502 -21.84 10.07 9.28
CA GLN A 502 -20.60 10.62 9.83
C GLN A 502 -19.97 11.57 8.81
N THR A 503 -19.53 12.72 9.30
CA THR A 503 -18.72 13.69 8.55
C THR A 503 -17.47 13.94 9.36
N VAL A 504 -16.29 13.81 8.75
CA VAL A 504 -15.00 14.03 9.42
C VAL A 504 -14.19 15.06 8.66
N TRP A 505 -13.66 16.04 9.41
CA TRP A 505 -12.62 16.96 8.96
C TRP A 505 -11.32 16.53 9.61
N SER A 506 -10.34 16.14 8.80
CA SER A 506 -9.03 15.69 9.26
C SER A 506 -7.94 16.63 8.78
N GLY A 507 -6.99 16.94 9.64
CA GLY A 507 -5.78 17.66 9.32
C GLY A 507 -4.58 16.95 9.93
N GLY A 508 -3.51 16.79 9.17
CA GLY A 508 -2.36 15.98 9.56
C GLY A 508 -1.02 16.56 9.12
N VAL A 509 0.02 16.22 9.87
CA VAL A 509 1.42 16.51 9.54
C VAL A 509 2.22 15.22 9.55
N ASN A 510 2.96 14.98 8.49
CA ASN A 510 3.72 13.77 8.25
C ASN A 510 5.19 14.09 8.06
N TRP A 511 6.02 13.69 9.03
CA TRP A 511 7.46 13.90 8.98
C TRP A 511 8.21 12.59 8.76
N TYR A 512 9.08 12.59 7.75
CA TYR A 512 9.88 11.46 7.31
C TYR A 512 11.36 11.80 7.50
N PRO A 513 11.96 11.59 8.68
CA PRO A 513 13.39 11.83 8.89
C PRO A 513 14.26 11.01 7.93
N ASN A 514 13.82 9.81 7.54
CA ASN A 514 14.40 8.99 6.48
C ASN A 514 13.31 8.09 5.90
N ARG A 515 13.65 7.20 4.96
CA ARG A 515 12.67 6.27 4.40
C ARG A 515 12.13 5.25 5.41
N HIS A 516 12.86 4.94 6.49
CA HIS A 516 12.52 3.88 7.43
C HIS A 516 11.60 4.33 8.56
N PHE A 517 11.71 5.59 8.97
CA PHE A 517 10.96 6.13 10.09
C PHE A 517 10.04 7.25 9.66
N ARG A 518 8.86 7.28 10.25
CA ARG A 518 7.86 8.33 10.04
C ARG A 518 7.16 8.67 11.35
N VAL A 519 6.89 9.96 11.54
CA VAL A 519 6.07 10.48 12.63
C VAL A 519 4.87 11.20 12.03
N MET A 520 3.68 10.86 12.51
CA MET A 520 2.43 11.49 12.08
C MET A 520 1.76 12.15 13.27
N LEU A 521 1.06 13.27 13.02
CA LEU A 521 0.18 13.91 13.98
C LEU A 521 -1.09 14.33 13.26
N ASP A 522 -2.22 13.75 13.67
CA ASP A 522 -3.52 13.98 13.07
C ASP A 522 -4.49 14.58 14.09
N PHE A 523 -5.31 15.51 13.62
CA PHE A 523 -6.47 16.04 14.31
C PHE A 523 -7.72 15.71 13.50
N ASN A 524 -8.75 15.18 14.16
CA ASN A 524 -10.05 14.92 13.53
C ASN A 524 -11.16 15.65 14.28
N HIS A 525 -12.02 16.35 13.54
CA HIS A 525 -13.31 16.82 14.01
C HIS A 525 -14.40 16.00 13.33
N PHE A 526 -15.12 15.19 14.11
CA PHE A 526 -16.17 14.32 13.60
C PHE A 526 -17.54 14.79 14.06
N ILE A 527 -18.53 14.67 13.18
CA ILE A 527 -19.94 14.98 13.41
C ILE A 527 -20.74 13.77 12.94
N VAL A 528 -21.51 13.18 13.84
CA VAL A 528 -22.29 11.97 13.57
C VAL A 528 -23.75 12.20 13.94
N THR A 529 -24.67 11.92 13.02
CA THR A 529 -26.10 11.97 13.31
C THR A 529 -26.50 10.87 14.30
N ARG A 530 -27.67 11.03 14.91
CA ARG A 530 -28.22 10.03 15.82
C ARG A 530 -28.39 8.67 15.13
N ASN A 531 -28.07 7.60 15.84
CA ASN A 531 -28.26 6.23 15.39
C ASN A 531 -29.00 5.39 16.45
N SER A 532 -29.12 4.08 16.22
CA SER A 532 -29.79 3.16 17.15
C SER A 532 -28.89 2.61 18.27
N GLN A 533 -27.65 3.10 18.40
CA GLN A 533 -26.70 2.62 19.40
C GLN A 533 -26.81 3.41 20.70
N ALA A 534 -26.67 2.73 21.84
CA ALA A 534 -26.82 3.34 23.16
C ALA A 534 -25.84 4.51 23.45
N TYR A 535 -24.72 4.58 22.73
CA TYR A 535 -23.73 5.65 22.83
C TYR A 535 -23.94 6.81 21.84
N ASN A 536 -24.99 6.78 21.01
CA ASN A 536 -25.23 7.81 19.99
C ASN A 536 -26.72 7.95 19.61
N ILE A 537 -27.64 7.97 20.59
CA ILE A 537 -29.09 8.10 20.34
C ILE A 537 -29.51 9.55 20.03
N LEU A 538 -28.69 10.54 20.37
CA LEU A 538 -28.95 11.98 20.18
C LEU A 538 -28.04 12.64 19.13
N GLY A 539 -27.17 11.87 18.47
CA GLY A 539 -26.11 12.41 17.63
C GLY A 539 -24.91 12.85 18.47
N ARG A 540 -23.73 12.87 17.85
CA ARG A 540 -22.47 13.07 18.54
C ARG A 540 -21.46 13.78 17.67
N ASP A 541 -20.90 14.85 18.21
CA ASP A 541 -19.76 15.56 17.66
C ASP A 541 -18.59 15.48 18.65
N GLY A 542 -17.37 15.58 18.14
CA GLY A 542 -16.18 15.48 18.97
C GLY A 542 -14.89 15.75 18.22
N ASN A 543 -13.81 15.82 18.98
CA ASN A 543 -12.47 16.02 18.46
C ASN A 543 -11.55 14.90 18.94
N SER A 544 -10.62 14.48 18.10
CA SER A 544 -9.51 13.61 18.48
C SER A 544 -8.17 14.20 18.03
N VAL A 545 -7.13 13.91 18.79
CA VAL A 545 -5.73 14.10 18.38
C VAL A 545 -5.03 12.78 18.59
N ALA A 546 -4.32 12.33 17.56
CA ALA A 546 -3.53 11.11 17.60
C ALA A 546 -2.18 11.35 16.92
N ALA A 547 -1.16 10.71 17.45
CA ALA A 547 0.16 10.65 16.83
C ALA A 547 0.51 9.20 16.53
N ARG A 548 1.28 8.98 15.46
CA ARG A 548 1.83 7.67 15.10
C ARG A 548 3.34 7.76 15.03
N VAL A 549 4.03 6.79 15.64
CA VAL A 549 5.43 6.49 15.35
C VAL A 549 5.46 5.23 14.51
N GLN A 550 6.10 5.32 13.35
CA GLN A 550 6.16 4.24 12.38
C GLN A 550 7.61 3.88 12.06
N ALA A 551 7.87 2.58 11.96
CA ALA A 551 9.11 2.03 11.41
C ALA A 551 8.78 0.98 10.35
N ALA A 552 9.47 1.04 9.20
CA ALA A 552 9.29 0.14 8.08
C ALA A 552 10.65 -0.32 7.56
N PHE A 553 10.84 -1.62 7.38
CA PHE A 553 12.06 -2.23 6.83
C PHE A 553 11.76 -3.09 5.62
#